data_AF-A0A9X1ZL40-F1
#
_entry.id   AF-A0A9X1ZL40-F1
#
_cell.length_a   1.000
_cell.length_b   1.000
_cell.length_c   1.000
_cell.angle_alpha   90.00
_cell.angle_beta   90.00
_cell.angle_gamma   90.00
#
_symmetry.space_group_name_H-M   'P 1'
#
loop_
_entity.id
_entity.type
_entity.pdbx_description
1 polymer ?
#
loop_
_entity_poly.entity_id
_entity_poly.type
_entity_poly.pdbx_seq_one_letter_code
_entity_poly.pdbx_strand_id
1 'polypeptide(L)'
;MEHINPLNNISAAQFNMEQFNEVVKALRLAHKNLAEFGKDLPEVRVRYAENKEELQAALDISDIAAMQKLTQERKRLEAKLNEKPTERIVAFDAAIRNFHSFVNGGYLLENMDEDTDNVVELANDKEAA
;
A
#
# COMPACT_ATOMS: atom_id res chain seq x y z
N MET A 1 32.95 3.46 4.05
CA MET A 1 31.66 4.16 4.28
C MET A 1 31.45 4.18 5.77
N GLU A 2 31.56 5.35 6.40
CA GLU A 2 31.28 5.47 7.83
C GLU A 2 29.77 5.30 8.04
N HIS A 3 29.39 4.39 8.93
CA HIS A 3 28.02 4.28 9.41
C HIS A 3 27.75 5.49 10.29
N ILE A 4 27.24 6.58 9.69
CA ILE A 4 26.75 7.73 10.44
C ILE A 4 25.53 7.24 11.22
N ASN A 5 25.69 7.06 12.53
CA ASN A 5 24.58 6.75 13.42
C ASN A 5 23.65 7.97 13.43
N PRO A 6 22.42 7.86 12.90
CA PRO A 6 21.51 9.00 12.75
C PRO A 6 21.14 9.67 14.09
N LEU A 7 21.37 8.96 15.20
CA LEU A 7 21.09 9.43 16.55
C LEU A 7 22.13 10.43 17.09
N ASN A 8 23.29 10.60 16.45
CA ASN A 8 24.37 11.45 16.97
C ASN A 8 24.11 12.96 16.84
N ASN A 9 23.08 13.38 16.09
CA ASN A 9 22.82 14.80 15.80
C ASN A 9 21.65 15.41 16.61
N ILE A 10 21.00 14.65 17.49
CA ILE A 10 19.93 15.19 18.35
C ILE A 10 20.46 15.35 19.77
N SER A 11 20.58 16.59 20.25
CA SER A 11 20.84 16.82 21.67
C SER A 11 19.60 16.46 22.49
N ALA A 12 19.77 15.94 23.71
CA ALA A 12 18.66 15.56 24.59
C ALA A 12 17.67 16.72 24.87
N ALA A 13 18.10 17.97 24.73
CA ALA A 13 17.28 19.17 24.91
C ALA A 13 16.38 19.49 23.69
N GLN A 14 16.68 18.95 22.51
CA GLN A 14 15.93 19.17 21.26
C GLN A 14 15.02 17.99 20.90
N PHE A 15 15.12 16.90 21.66
CA PHE A 15 14.36 15.69 21.38
C PHE A 15 12.91 15.83 21.87
N ASN A 16 11.99 16.01 20.93
CA ASN A 16 10.55 15.98 21.22
C ASN A 16 10.04 14.53 21.24
N MET A 17 9.86 13.97 22.44
CA MET A 17 9.40 12.60 22.65
C MET A 17 7.97 12.36 22.14
N GLU A 18 7.08 13.35 22.23
CA GLU A 18 5.71 13.22 21.72
C GLU A 18 5.70 13.13 20.19
N GLN A 19 6.46 14.01 19.53
CA GLN A 19 6.60 14.00 18.08
C GLN A 19 7.29 12.72 17.58
N PHE A 20 8.32 12.25 18.28
CA PHE A 20 8.95 10.96 17.99
C PHE A 20 7.94 9.81 18.02
N ASN A 21 7.13 9.74 19.09
CA ASN A 21 6.14 8.68 19.25
C ASN A 21 5.09 8.70 18.13
N GLU A 22 4.61 9.88 17.72
CA GLU A 22 3.65 10.01 16.62
C GLU A 22 4.24 9.56 15.29
N VAL A 23 5.47 9.98 14.96
CA VAL A 23 6.11 9.60 13.70
C VAL A 23 6.43 8.10 13.65
N VAL A 24 6.91 7.51 14.75
CA VAL A 24 7.14 6.06 14.85
C VAL A 24 5.83 5.28 14.74
N LYS A 25 4.75 5.75 15.38
CA LYS A 25 3.43 5.12 15.29
C LYS A 25 2.90 5.13 13.86
N ALA A 26 3.01 6.26 13.16
CA ALA A 26 2.62 6.38 11.76
C ALA A 26 3.41 5.42 10.86
N LEU A 27 4.73 5.34 11.04
CA LEU A 27 5.60 4.42 10.30
C LEU A 27 5.23 2.95 10.55
N ARG A 28 5.00 2.57 11.82
CA ARG A 28 4.59 1.20 12.17
C ARG A 28 3.24 0.83 11.55
N LEU A 29 2.29 1.77 11.53
CA LEU A 29 0.98 1.56 10.93
C LEU A 29 1.10 1.38 9.40
N ALA A 30 1.82 2.27 8.72
CA ALA A 30 2.03 2.18 7.28
C ALA A 30 2.76 0.89 6.88
N HIS A 31 3.79 0.52 7.64
CA HIS A 31 4.50 -0.75 7.45
C HIS A 31 3.57 -1.95 7.62
N LYS A 32 2.74 -1.96 8.67
CA LYS A 32 1.76 -3.02 8.90
C LYS A 32 0.77 -3.12 7.73
N ASN A 33 0.21 -2.00 7.29
CA ASN A 33 -0.76 -1.96 6.19
C ASN A 33 -0.17 -2.46 4.86
N LEU A 34 1.12 -2.21 4.61
CA LEU A 34 1.83 -2.71 3.45
C LEU A 34 2.19 -4.20 3.60
N ALA A 35 2.66 -4.63 4.77
CA ALA A 35 3.00 -6.03 5.05
C ALA A 35 1.78 -6.96 5.06
N GLU A 36 0.59 -6.44 5.40
CA GLU A 36 -0.67 -7.18 5.36
C GLU A 36 -1.29 -7.20 3.96
N PHE A 37 -0.86 -6.31 3.06
CA PHE A 37 -1.33 -6.32 1.70
C PHE A 37 -0.98 -7.66 1.02
N GLY A 38 -1.98 -8.25 0.36
CA GLY A 38 -1.77 -9.47 -0.41
C GLY A 38 -1.88 -10.76 0.40
N LYS A 39 -1.97 -10.72 1.73
CA LYS A 39 -2.05 -11.94 2.57
C LYS A 39 -3.33 -12.74 2.32
N ASP A 40 -4.43 -12.08 2.01
CA ASP A 40 -5.72 -12.70 1.70
C ASP A 40 -5.86 -13.08 0.21
N LEU A 41 -4.97 -12.62 -0.67
CA LEU A 41 -5.06 -12.92 -2.11
C LEU A 41 -5.08 -14.41 -2.46
N PRO A 42 -4.33 -15.31 -1.79
CA PRO A 42 -4.46 -16.75 -2.03
C PRO A 42 -5.88 -17.26 -1.80
N GLU A 43 -6.53 -16.84 -0.72
CA GLU A 43 -7.92 -17.20 -0.41
C GLU A 43 -8.89 -16.58 -1.43
N VAL A 44 -8.67 -15.31 -1.80
CA VAL A 44 -9.47 -14.63 -2.84
C VAL A 44 -9.37 -15.37 -4.18
N ARG A 45 -8.19 -15.88 -4.56
CA ARG A 45 -8.00 -16.68 -5.79
C ARG A 45 -8.78 -17.98 -5.75
N VAL A 46 -8.75 -18.70 -4.63
CA VAL A 46 -9.54 -19.92 -4.43
C VAL A 46 -11.03 -19.60 -4.57
N ARG A 47 -11.52 -18.58 -3.85
CA ARG A 47 -12.94 -18.20 -3.91
C ARG A 47 -13.36 -17.73 -5.30
N TYR A 48 -12.48 -17.07 -6.05
CA TYR A 48 -12.74 -16.67 -7.44
C TYR A 48 -12.90 -17.88 -8.37
N ALA A 49 -12.11 -18.94 -8.16
CA ALA A 49 -12.23 -20.18 -8.90
C ALA A 49 -13.54 -20.91 -8.55
N GLU A 50 -13.85 -21.07 -7.26
CA GLU A 50 -15.11 -21.67 -6.81
C GLU A 50 -16.34 -20.91 -7.34
N ASN A 51 -16.32 -19.58 -7.27
CA ASN A 51 -17.39 -18.74 -7.79
C ASN A 51 -17.62 -18.96 -9.29
N LYS A 52 -16.59 -19.31 -10.07
CA LYS A 52 -16.74 -19.68 -11.49
C LYS A 52 -17.57 -20.95 -11.66
N GLU A 53 -17.30 -21.96 -10.84
CA GLU A 53 -18.02 -23.23 -10.87
C GLU A 53 -19.46 -23.05 -10.41
N GLU A 54 -19.68 -22.28 -9.34
CA GLU A 54 -21.02 -21.91 -8.85
C GLU A 54 -21.82 -21.16 -9.92
N LEU A 55 -21.19 -20.24 -10.66
CA LEU A 55 -21.85 -19.50 -11.74
C LEU A 55 -22.25 -20.43 -12.90
N GLN A 56 -21.39 -21.38 -13.25
CA GLN A 56 -21.71 -22.38 -14.27
C GLN A 56 -22.89 -23.26 -13.84
N ALA A 57 -22.88 -23.73 -12.59
CA ALA A 57 -23.99 -24.52 -12.06
C ALA A 57 -25.31 -23.73 -12.06
N ALA A 58 -25.28 -22.44 -11.72
CA ALA A 58 -26.45 -21.56 -11.77
C ALA A 58 -26.95 -21.34 -13.22
N LEU A 59 -26.04 -21.25 -14.20
CA LEU A 59 -26.37 -21.17 -15.62
C LEU A 59 -27.07 -22.44 -16.10
N ASP A 60 -26.56 -23.61 -15.72
CA ASP A 60 -27.08 -24.91 -16.15
C ASP A 60 -28.54 -25.14 -15.68
N ILE A 61 -28.90 -24.62 -14.50
CA ILE A 61 -30.27 -24.67 -13.97
C ILE A 61 -31.10 -23.41 -14.24
N SER A 62 -30.55 -22.43 -14.96
CA SER A 62 -31.20 -21.14 -15.26
C SER A 62 -31.66 -20.36 -14.01
N ASP A 63 -30.91 -20.42 -12.91
CA ASP A 63 -31.19 -19.66 -11.68
C ASP A 63 -30.69 -18.22 -11.80
N ILE A 64 -31.57 -17.34 -12.27
CA ILE A 64 -31.28 -15.92 -12.52
C ILE A 64 -30.87 -15.16 -11.26
N ALA A 65 -31.48 -15.48 -10.11
CA ALA A 65 -31.18 -14.80 -8.85
C ALA A 65 -29.77 -15.16 -8.35
N ALA A 66 -29.42 -16.45 -8.42
CA ALA A 66 -28.07 -16.92 -8.09
C ALA A 66 -27.03 -16.31 -9.03
N MET A 67 -27.29 -16.30 -10.35
CA MET A 67 -26.39 -15.71 -11.35
C MET A 67 -26.07 -14.23 -11.06
N GLN A 68 -27.06 -13.42 -10.71
CA GLN A 68 -26.84 -12.00 -10.39
C GLN A 68 -25.95 -11.83 -9.17
N LYS A 69 -26.22 -12.57 -8.09
CA LYS A 69 -25.43 -12.52 -6.85
C LYS A 69 -23.99 -12.98 -7.09
N LEU A 70 -23.81 -14.10 -7.78
CA LEU A 70 -22.49 -14.66 -8.09
C LEU A 70 -21.69 -13.75 -9.02
N THR A 71 -22.33 -13.10 -9.98
CA THR A 71 -21.69 -12.10 -10.86
C THR A 71 -21.20 -10.88 -10.09
N GLN A 72 -21.99 -10.38 -9.13
CA GLN A 72 -21.56 -9.27 -8.26
C GLN A 72 -20.37 -9.67 -7.40
N GLU A 73 -20.41 -10.86 -6.80
CA GLU A 73 -19.30 -11.38 -6.00
C GLU A 73 -18.05 -11.57 -6.84
N ARG A 74 -18.18 -12.09 -8.07
CA ARG A 74 -17.07 -12.22 -9.01
C ARG A 74 -16.37 -10.89 -9.28
N LYS A 75 -17.15 -9.83 -9.55
CA LYS A 75 -16.61 -8.47 -9.75
C LYS A 75 -15.88 -7.96 -8.52
N ARG A 76 -16.41 -8.23 -7.31
CA ARG A 76 -15.76 -7.86 -6.04
C ARG A 76 -14.42 -8.57 -5.87
N LEU A 77 -14.38 -9.89 -6.12
CA LEU A 77 -13.18 -10.70 -6.02
C LEU A 77 -12.14 -10.25 -7.07
N GLU A 78 -12.57 -9.97 -8.30
CA GLU A 78 -11.71 -9.44 -9.36
C GLU A 78 -11.13 -8.08 -9.02
N ALA A 79 -11.93 -7.18 -8.45
CA ALA A 79 -11.44 -5.88 -7.98
C ALA A 79 -10.36 -6.05 -6.90
N LYS A 80 -10.52 -6.99 -5.96
CA LYS A 80 -9.50 -7.31 -4.96
C LYS A 80 -8.23 -7.88 -5.58
N LEU A 81 -8.34 -8.79 -6.55
CA LEU A 81 -7.18 -9.37 -7.24
C LEU A 81 -6.39 -8.33 -8.05
N ASN A 82 -7.08 -7.28 -8.51
CA ASN A 82 -6.51 -6.18 -9.26
C ASN A 82 -6.11 -4.98 -8.38
N GLU A 83 -6.33 -5.02 -7.06
CA GLU A 83 -5.90 -3.98 -6.15
C GLU A 83 -4.38 -3.85 -6.25
N LYS A 84 -3.88 -2.63 -6.45
CA LYS A 84 -2.45 -2.34 -6.49
C LYS A 84 -2.00 -1.78 -5.15
N PRO A 85 -0.80 -2.13 -4.65
CA PRO A 85 -0.30 -1.59 -3.39
C PRO A 85 0.15 -0.14 -3.48
N THR A 86 0.02 0.53 -4.63
CA THR A 86 0.58 1.86 -4.90
C THR A 86 0.27 2.88 -3.81
N GLU A 87 -1.00 3.01 -3.40
CA GLU A 87 -1.39 3.95 -2.33
C GLU A 87 -0.74 3.60 -0.98
N ARG A 88 -0.59 2.30 -0.68
CA ARG A 88 0.03 1.82 0.56
C ARG A 88 1.54 2.06 0.56
N ILE A 89 2.19 1.89 -0.59
CA ILE A 89 3.62 2.20 -0.79
C ILE A 89 3.84 3.70 -0.63
N VAL A 90 3.04 4.54 -1.28
CA VAL A 90 3.12 6.00 -1.15
C VAL A 90 2.96 6.45 0.30
N ALA A 91 2.00 5.87 1.03
CA ALA A 91 1.81 6.14 2.46
C ALA A 91 3.01 5.71 3.31
N PHE A 92 3.63 4.57 3.00
CA PHE A 92 4.83 4.08 3.67
C PHE A 92 6.04 4.98 3.40
N ASP A 93 6.26 5.38 2.15
CA ASP A 93 7.34 6.29 1.76
C ASP A 93 7.19 7.67 2.40
N ALA A 94 5.97 8.18 2.52
CA ALA A 94 5.69 9.41 3.26
C ALA A 94 6.03 9.27 4.76
N ALA A 95 5.67 8.14 5.37
CA ALA A 95 6.00 7.88 6.77
C ALA A 95 7.51 7.74 7.01
N ILE A 96 8.24 7.10 6.08
CA ILE A 96 9.71 7.04 6.12
C ILE A 96 10.32 8.44 6.01
N ARG A 97 9.86 9.26 5.05
CA ARG A 97 10.34 10.64 4.88
C ARG A 97 10.13 11.49 6.13
N ASN A 98 8.98 11.36 6.79
CA ASN A 98 8.70 12.05 8.04
C ASN A 98 9.61 11.57 9.19
N PHE A 99 9.84 10.26 9.29
CA PHE A 99 10.79 9.71 10.27
C PHE A 99 12.22 10.19 10.03
N HIS A 100 12.67 10.16 8.77
CA HIS A 100 13.98 10.65 8.38
C HIS A 100 14.14 12.15 8.67
N SER A 101 13.10 12.95 8.42
CA SER A 101 13.07 14.38 8.73
C SER A 101 13.14 14.65 10.23
N PHE A 102 12.45 13.86 11.06
CA PHE A 102 12.56 13.96 12.51
C PHE A 102 14.00 13.66 12.98
N VAL A 103 14.61 12.59 12.46
CA VAL A 103 15.94 12.15 12.88
C VAL A 103 17.06 13.10 12.41
N ASN A 104 16.93 13.65 11.20
CA ASN A 104 17.90 14.60 10.64
C ASN A 104 17.57 16.07 10.91
N GLY A 105 16.45 16.34 11.56
CA GLY A 105 15.85 17.65 11.83
C GLY A 105 16.57 18.55 12.85
N GLY A 106 17.89 18.41 12.94
CA GLY A 106 18.76 19.60 13.07
C GLY A 106 18.84 20.41 11.77
N TYR A 107 18.28 19.92 10.65
CA TYR A 107 18.10 20.68 9.41
C TYR A 107 16.62 20.99 9.15
N LEU A 108 16.34 22.29 9.25
CA LEU A 108 15.19 23.08 8.82
C LEU A 108 14.12 22.37 7.96
N LEU A 109 12.88 22.43 8.45
CA LEU A 109 11.63 22.38 7.68
C LEU A 109 11.47 23.63 6.79
N GLU A 110 12.46 23.95 5.98
CA GLU A 110 12.37 25.01 4.98
C GLU A 110 12.76 24.40 3.63
N ASN A 111 11.83 24.39 2.67
CA ASN A 111 11.98 24.01 1.26
C ASN A 111 11.61 22.57 0.85
N MET A 112 10.40 22.08 1.14
CA MET A 112 9.85 20.91 0.41
C MET A 112 8.43 21.12 -0.13
N ASP A 113 8.04 22.37 -0.39
CA ASP A 113 7.06 22.68 -1.43
C ASP A 113 7.82 22.72 -2.76
N GLU A 114 8.06 21.56 -3.38
CA GLU A 114 8.26 21.35 -4.83
C GLU A 114 8.56 19.86 -5.09
N ASP A 115 8.02 19.32 -6.18
CA ASP A 115 8.19 17.95 -6.71
C ASP A 115 7.29 16.81 -6.17
N THR A 116 5.97 17.06 -6.10
CA THR A 116 4.97 15.97 -6.19
C THR A 116 4.65 15.52 -7.63
N ASP A 117 5.33 16.04 -8.65
CA ASP A 117 4.95 15.82 -10.06
C ASP A 117 5.64 14.63 -10.76
N ASN A 118 6.44 13.82 -10.07
CA ASN A 118 6.96 12.57 -10.65
C ASN A 118 6.08 11.38 -10.29
N VAL A 119 4.85 11.40 -10.80
CA VAL A 119 4.04 10.18 -10.96
C VAL A 119 4.74 9.32 -12.01
N VAL A 120 5.15 8.12 -11.60
CA VAL A 120 5.79 7.11 -12.44
C VAL A 120 4.86 6.72 -13.61
N GLU A 121 5.06 7.35 -14.77
CA GLU A 121 4.68 6.80 -16.07
C GLU A 121 5.72 5.73 -16.46
N LEU A 122 5.51 4.48 -16.05
CA LEU A 122 6.22 3.35 -16.64
C LEU A 122 5.27 2.15 -16.75
N ALA A 123 4.39 2.21 -17.75
CA ALA A 123 3.90 1.03 -18.46
C ALA A 123 3.20 1.47 -19.74
N ASN A 124 3.96 1.58 -20.84
CA ASN A 124 3.54 1.05 -22.13
C ASN A 124 4.71 1.05 -23.13
N ASP A 125 4.63 0.06 -24.01
CA ASP A 125 5.36 -0.10 -25.26
C ASP A 125 6.74 -0.75 -25.18
N LYS A 126 6.74 -2.09 -25.30
CA LYS A 126 7.60 -2.82 -26.23
C LYS A 126 7.20 -4.29 -26.33
N GLU A 127 6.29 -4.60 -27.24
CA GLU A 127 6.35 -5.86 -28.01
C GLU A 127 5.58 -5.69 -29.34
N ALA A 128 6.23 -5.00 -30.28
CA ALA A 128 5.95 -5.12 -31.70
C ALA A 128 7.28 -4.91 -32.44
N ALA A 129 7.97 -6.02 -32.68
CA ALA A 129 9.03 -6.14 -33.68
C ALA A 129 9.01 -7.59 -34.20
#